data_AF-A0A9P8YHP4-F1
#
_entry.id   AF-A0A9P8YHP4-F1
#
_cell.length_a   1.000
_cell.length_b   1.000
_cell.length_c   1.000
_cell.angle_alpha   90.00
_cell.angle_beta   90.00
_cell.angle_gamma   90.00
#
_symmetry.space_group_name_H-M   'P 1'
#
loop_
_entity.id
_entity.type
_entity.pdbx_description
1 polymer ?
#
loop_
_entity_poly.entity_id
_entity_poly.type
_entity_poly.pdbx_seq_one_letter_code
_entity_poly.pdbx_strand_id
1 'polypeptide(L)'
;IWSTYKRQAEEYDQAMVTAWNGSMDALLIFAALFSAVLTAFLLESYKDLKPDFTELMFRRLLDESFVEPDFRPSLTAQVVNCLWIGALICSLATSLFGIVAKQWLAAYMARDRDDSGALYWSQLR
;
A
#
# COMPACT_ATOMS: atom_id res chain seq x y z
N ILE A 1 2.38 -38.76 -22.55
CA ILE A 1 2.60 -37.40 -23.12
C ILE A 1 1.92 -36.36 -22.23
N TRP A 2 0.59 -36.41 -22.06
CA TRP A 2 -0.14 -35.46 -21.19
C TRP A 2 0.34 -35.43 -19.73
N SER A 3 0.60 -36.59 -19.11
CA SER A 3 1.12 -36.67 -17.74
C SER A 3 2.49 -36.04 -17.54
N THR A 4 3.36 -36.14 -18.55
CA THR A 4 4.69 -35.52 -18.55
C THR A 4 4.59 -34.01 -18.66
N TYR A 5 3.71 -33.51 -19.53
CA TYR A 5 3.45 -32.08 -19.67
C TYR A 5 2.83 -31.48 -18.39
N LYS A 6 1.83 -32.16 -17.81
CA LYS A 6 1.19 -31.74 -16.57
C LYS A 6 2.21 -31.63 -15.42
N ARG A 7 3.06 -32.64 -15.24
CA ARG A 7 4.12 -32.61 -14.21
C ARG A 7 5.09 -31.44 -14.39
N GLN A 8 5.53 -31.18 -15.63
CA GLN A 8 6.40 -30.03 -15.92
C GLN A 8 5.70 -28.68 -15.68
N ALA A 9 4.41 -28.58 -16.02
CA ALA A 9 3.63 -27.39 -15.77
C ALA A 9 3.44 -27.12 -14.27
N GLU A 10 3.16 -28.16 -13.47
CA GLU A 10 3.05 -28.05 -12.00
C GLU A 10 4.37 -27.60 -11.35
N GLU A 11 5.50 -28.19 -11.75
CA GLU A 11 6.82 -27.81 -11.24
C GLU A 11 7.15 -26.33 -11.57
N TYR A 12 6.84 -25.89 -12.79
CA TYR A 12 7.05 -24.51 -13.24
C TYR A 12 6.11 -23.52 -12.53
N ASP A 13 4.82 -23.86 -12.42
CA ASP A 13 3.81 -23.04 -11.75
C ASP A 13 4.15 -22.86 -10.27
N GLN A 14 4.53 -23.92 -9.57
CA GLN A 14 4.93 -23.81 -8.16
C GLN A 14 6.14 -22.89 -7.99
N ALA A 15 7.17 -23.05 -8.82
CA ALA A 15 8.35 -22.18 -8.76
C ALA A 15 8.00 -20.71 -9.01
N MET A 16 7.14 -20.44 -10.02
CA MET A 16 6.69 -19.09 -10.36
C MET A 16 5.84 -18.48 -9.24
N VAL A 17 4.88 -19.22 -8.69
CA VAL A 17 4.01 -18.77 -7.60
C VAL A 17 4.82 -18.44 -6.36
N THR A 18 5.80 -19.28 -5.98
CA THR A 18 6.68 -19.00 -4.83
C THR A 18 7.50 -17.74 -5.03
N ALA A 19 8.08 -17.54 -6.23
CA ALA A 19 8.86 -16.35 -6.54
C ALA A 19 8.01 -15.06 -6.52
N TRP A 20 6.79 -15.12 -7.08
CA TRP A 20 5.86 -13.99 -7.10
C TRP A 20 5.35 -13.64 -5.71
N ASN A 21 5.01 -14.64 -4.90
CA ASN A 21 4.56 -14.40 -3.53
C ASN A 21 5.64 -13.69 -2.69
N GLY A 22 6.89 -14.14 -2.79
CA GLY A 22 8.03 -13.49 -2.13
C GLY A 22 8.27 -12.06 -2.61
N SER A 23 8.14 -11.81 -3.91
CA SER A 23 8.26 -10.45 -4.47
C SER A 23 7.16 -9.52 -3.96
N MET A 24 5.93 -10.03 -3.83
CA MET A 24 4.80 -9.27 -3.28
C MET A 24 4.95 -9.04 -1.77
N ASP A 25 5.44 -10.02 -0.98
CA ASP A 25 5.81 -9.81 0.43
C ASP A 25 6.81 -8.65 0.59
N ALA A 26 7.87 -8.64 -0.22
CA ALA A 26 8.85 -7.56 -0.20
C ALA A 26 8.22 -6.20 -0.54
N LEU A 27 7.42 -6.13 -1.62
CA LEU A 27 6.71 -4.91 -2.03
C LEU A 27 5.80 -4.36 -0.92
N LEU A 28 5.07 -5.23 -0.20
CA LEU A 28 4.19 -4.81 0.90
C LEU A 28 4.99 -4.24 2.08
N ILE A 29 6.13 -4.84 2.41
CA ILE A 29 7.02 -4.31 3.45
C ILE A 29 7.55 -2.94 3.04
N PHE A 30 8.04 -2.79 1.80
CA PHE A 30 8.50 -1.50 1.28
C PHE A 30 7.39 -0.46 1.27
N ALA A 31 6.18 -0.82 0.85
CA ALA A 31 5.02 0.08 0.84
C ALA A 31 4.65 0.52 2.27
N ALA A 32 4.67 -0.38 3.25
CA ALA A 32 4.39 -0.06 4.64
C ALA A 32 5.44 0.88 5.24
N LEU A 33 6.74 0.60 5.03
CA LEU A 33 7.83 1.44 5.48
C LEU A 33 7.81 2.82 4.81
N PHE A 34 7.60 2.86 3.50
CA PHE A 34 7.45 4.09 2.75
C PHE A 34 6.27 4.91 3.26
N SER A 35 5.12 4.28 3.52
CA SER A 35 3.94 4.96 4.07
C SER A 35 4.20 5.52 5.47
N ALA A 36 4.93 4.79 6.33
CA ALA A 36 5.29 5.28 7.65
C ALA A 36 6.16 6.53 7.59
N VAL A 37 7.19 6.51 6.73
CA VAL A 37 8.09 7.65 6.51
C VAL A 37 7.34 8.83 5.89
N LEU A 38 6.52 8.59 4.86
CA LEU A 38 5.67 9.60 4.24
C LEU A 38 4.69 10.24 5.23
N THR A 39 4.10 9.45 6.12
CA THR A 39 3.15 9.95 7.13
C THR A 39 3.84 10.93 8.09
N ALA A 40 5.10 10.66 8.45
CA ALA A 40 5.89 11.58 9.28
C ALA A 40 6.15 12.91 8.56
N PHE A 41 6.56 12.86 7.27
CA PHE A 41 6.76 14.08 6.48
C PHE A 41 5.45 14.84 6.20
N LEU A 42 4.36 14.12 5.99
CA LEU A 42 3.03 14.69 5.79
C LEU A 42 2.58 15.46 7.03
N LEU A 43 2.76 14.89 8.23
CA LEU A 43 2.42 15.55 9.49
C LEU A 43 3.19 16.86 9.68
N GLU A 44 4.48 16.89 9.34
CA GLU A 44 5.27 18.12 9.43
C GLU A 44 4.85 19.14 8.38
N SER A 45 4.72 18.73 7.13
CA SER A 45 4.28 19.59 6.03
C SER A 45 2.88 20.16 6.21
N TYR A 46 2.01 19.48 6.96
CA TYR A 46 0.65 19.94 7.23
C TYR A 46 0.61 21.09 8.25
N LYS A 47 1.63 21.22 9.09
CA LYS A 47 1.77 22.35 10.02
C LYS A 47 2.03 23.65 9.26
N ASP A 48 2.85 23.60 8.20
CA ASP A 48 3.12 24.76 7.33
C ASP A 48 1.88 25.25 6.56
N LEU A 49 0.85 24.40 6.45
CA LEU A 49 -0.41 24.71 5.79
C LEU A 49 -1.49 25.25 6.73
N LYS A 50 -1.25 25.26 8.04
CA LYS A 50 -2.20 25.77 9.04
C LYS A 50 -1.60 26.99 9.75
N PRO A 51 -2.40 28.01 10.04
CA PRO A 51 -1.96 29.09 10.90
C PRO A 51 -1.68 28.56 12.31
N ASP A 52 -0.63 29.07 12.97
CA ASP A 52 -0.37 28.74 14.37
C ASP A 52 -1.42 29.41 15.26
N PHE A 53 -2.50 28.65 15.51
CA PHE A 53 -3.60 29.07 16.36
C PHE A 53 -3.15 29.35 17.80
N THR A 54 -2.05 28.74 18.27
CA THR A 54 -1.54 28.96 19.63
C THR A 54 -0.92 30.35 19.72
N GLU A 55 -0.09 30.72 18.75
CA GLU A 55 0.48 32.05 18.68
C GLU A 55 -0.59 33.13 18.43
N LEU A 56 -1.56 32.85 17.54
CA LEU A 56 -2.68 33.76 17.26
C LEU A 56 -3.56 34.00 18.48
N MET A 57 -3.92 32.94 19.20
CA MET A 57 -4.74 33.04 20.42
C MET A 57 -3.98 33.79 21.52
N PHE A 58 -2.68 33.53 21.68
CA PHE A 58 -1.85 34.26 22.65
C PHE A 58 -1.74 35.75 22.31
N ARG A 59 -1.55 36.10 21.02
CA ARG A 59 -1.52 37.49 20.56
C ARG A 59 -2.86 38.20 20.76
N ARG A 60 -3.98 37.52 20.51
CA ARG A 60 -5.33 38.05 20.82
C ARG A 60 -5.53 38.34 22.30
N LEU A 61 -4.99 37.50 23.19
CA LEU A 61 -5.12 37.69 24.64
C LEU A 61 -4.25 38.85 25.16
N LEU A 62 -3.14 39.16 24.50
CA LEU A 62 -2.26 40.28 24.85
C LEU A 62 -2.69 41.61 24.20
N ASP A 63 -3.37 41.56 23.07
CA ASP A 63 -3.84 42.73 22.32
C ASP A 63 -5.29 42.51 21.84
N GLU A 64 -6.24 43.13 22.55
CA GLU A 64 -7.68 43.14 22.25
C GLU A 64 -8.01 43.74 20.87
N SER A 65 -7.13 44.60 20.34
CA SER A 65 -7.29 45.25 19.02
C SER A 65 -6.63 44.49 17.88
N PHE A 66 -5.94 43.38 18.17
CA PHE A 66 -5.32 42.57 17.13
C PHE A 66 -6.40 42.06 16.16
N VAL A 67 -6.17 42.22 14.85
CA VAL A 67 -6.99 41.65 13.77
C VAL A 67 -6.23 40.48 13.18
N GLU A 68 -6.93 39.36 12.96
CA GLU A 68 -6.26 38.13 12.53
C GLU A 68 -5.78 38.31 11.09
N PRO A 69 -4.50 38.01 10.78
CA PRO A 69 -4.01 38.08 9.41
C PRO A 69 -4.70 37.03 8.55
N ASP A 70 -5.00 37.42 7.31
CA ASP A 70 -5.60 36.56 6.30
C ASP A 70 -4.58 35.47 5.91
N PHE A 71 -4.73 34.26 6.44
CA PHE A 71 -3.77 33.19 6.22
C PHE A 71 -3.95 32.57 4.83
N ARG A 72 -2.95 32.75 3.96
CA ARG A 72 -2.88 32.12 2.64
C ARG A 72 -1.64 31.25 2.55
N PRO A 73 -1.77 29.90 2.52
CA PRO A 73 -0.63 29.02 2.44
C PRO A 73 0.09 29.18 1.08
N SER A 74 1.42 29.15 1.10
CA SER A 74 2.25 29.26 -0.10
C SER A 74 1.93 28.17 -1.13
N LEU A 75 1.96 28.51 -2.42
CA LEU A 75 1.73 27.55 -3.51
C LEU A 75 2.70 26.37 -3.45
N THR A 76 3.95 26.61 -3.07
CA THR A 76 4.98 25.57 -2.93
C THR A 76 4.60 24.57 -1.84
N ALA A 77 4.09 25.05 -0.69
CA ALA A 77 3.66 24.19 0.41
C ALA A 77 2.45 23.34 0.02
N GLN A 78 1.50 23.91 -0.73
CA GLN A 78 0.34 23.17 -1.25
C GLN A 78 0.77 22.06 -2.23
N VAL A 79 1.66 22.35 -3.18
CA VAL A 79 2.14 21.36 -4.16
C VAL A 79 2.88 20.22 -3.47
N VAL A 80 3.76 20.54 -2.51
CA VAL A 80 4.50 19.53 -1.74
C VAL A 80 3.53 18.61 -0.97
N ASN A 81 2.53 19.18 -0.30
CA ASN A 81 1.52 18.39 0.41
C ASN A 81 0.69 17.51 -0.54
N CYS A 82 0.27 18.04 -1.70
CA CYS A 82 -0.41 17.25 -2.73
C CYS A 82 0.45 16.10 -3.24
N LEU A 83 1.75 16.34 -3.44
CA LEU A 83 2.71 15.33 -3.88
C LEU A 83 2.90 14.24 -2.82
N TRP A 84 2.98 14.60 -1.54
CA TRP A 84 3.03 13.63 -0.43
C TRP A 84 1.78 12.76 -0.34
N ILE A 85 0.60 13.37 -0.41
CA ILE A 85 -0.68 12.65 -0.39
C ILE A 85 -0.79 11.74 -1.62
N GLY A 86 -0.41 12.23 -2.80
CA GLY A 86 -0.42 11.45 -4.04
C GLY A 86 0.50 10.23 -3.95
N ALA A 87 1.73 10.41 -3.46
CA ALA A 87 2.68 9.32 -3.25
C ALA A 87 2.14 8.26 -2.28
N LEU A 88 1.45 8.68 -1.23
CA LEU A 88 0.83 7.79 -0.25
C LEU A 88 -0.30 6.96 -0.88
N ILE A 89 -1.17 7.59 -1.67
CA ILE A 89 -2.26 6.88 -2.39
C ILE A 89 -1.68 5.88 -3.39
N CYS A 90 -0.69 6.28 -4.19
CA CYS A 90 -0.04 5.38 -5.15
C CYS A 90 0.63 4.18 -4.45
N SER A 91 1.27 4.40 -3.29
CA SER A 91 1.86 3.34 -2.46
C SER A 91 0.79 2.35 -1.97
N LEU A 92 -0.32 2.85 -1.41
CA LEU A 92 -1.42 2.02 -0.94
C LEU A 92 -2.11 1.26 -2.08
N ALA A 93 -2.27 1.89 -3.24
CA ALA A 93 -2.82 1.23 -4.43
C ALA A 93 -1.92 0.07 -4.90
N THR A 94 -0.60 0.28 -4.92
CA THR A 94 0.37 -0.76 -5.25
C THR A 94 0.31 -1.93 -4.27
N SER A 95 0.20 -1.62 -2.97
CA SER A 95 0.01 -2.61 -1.91
C SER A 95 -1.29 -3.41 -2.10
N LEU A 96 -2.41 -2.74 -2.37
CA LEU A 96 -3.70 -3.39 -2.60
C LEU A 96 -3.64 -4.36 -3.80
N PHE A 97 -3.01 -3.94 -4.89
CA PHE A 97 -2.81 -4.80 -6.06
C PHE A 97 -2.00 -6.05 -5.70
N GLY A 98 -0.92 -5.90 -4.90
CA GLY A 98 -0.15 -7.04 -4.39
C GLY A 98 -0.98 -7.99 -3.53
N ILE A 99 -1.86 -7.47 -2.68
CA ILE A 99 -2.75 -8.30 -1.84
C ILE A 99 -3.76 -9.08 -2.70
N VAL A 100 -4.41 -8.42 -3.67
CA VAL A 100 -5.36 -9.09 -4.59
C VAL A 100 -4.65 -10.18 -5.38
N ALA A 101 -3.45 -9.92 -5.89
CA ALA A 101 -2.67 -10.91 -6.60
C ALA A 101 -2.32 -12.12 -5.72
N LYS A 102 -1.97 -11.91 -4.43
CA LYS A 102 -1.79 -13.00 -3.47
C LYS A 102 -3.06 -13.80 -3.22
N GLN A 103 -4.19 -13.12 -3.05
CA GLN A 103 -5.48 -13.78 -2.85
C GLN A 103 -5.82 -14.67 -4.06
N TRP A 104 -5.56 -14.17 -5.26
CA TRP A 104 -5.77 -14.93 -6.49
C TRP A 104 -4.82 -16.13 -6.59
N LEU A 105 -3.53 -15.96 -6.29
CA LEU A 105 -2.55 -17.07 -6.26
C LEU A 105 -2.92 -18.14 -5.23
N ALA A 106 -3.38 -17.73 -4.04
CA ALA A 106 -3.83 -18.65 -3.01
C ALA A 106 -5.06 -19.45 -3.47
N ALA A 107 -6.02 -18.80 -4.14
CA ALA A 107 -7.19 -19.46 -4.71
C ALA A 107 -6.82 -20.44 -5.84
N TYR A 108 -5.86 -20.06 -6.70
CA TYR A 108 -5.34 -20.93 -7.77
C TYR A 108 -4.73 -22.21 -7.19
N MET A 109 -3.83 -22.08 -6.20
CA MET A 109 -3.19 -23.21 -5.53
C MET A 109 -4.18 -24.10 -4.76
N ALA A 110 -5.22 -23.51 -4.18
CA ALA A 110 -6.26 -24.27 -3.48
C ALA A 110 -7.07 -25.14 -4.46
N ARG A 111 -7.40 -24.61 -5.65
CA ARG A 111 -8.12 -25.33 -6.69
C ARG A 111 -7.32 -26.52 -7.24
N ASP A 112 -6.04 -26.31 -7.53
CA ASP A 112 -5.17 -27.37 -8.07
C ASP A 112 -5.00 -28.55 -7.09
N ARG A 113 -4.92 -28.24 -5.79
CA ARG A 113 -4.84 -29.25 -4.72
C ARG A 113 -6.10 -30.11 -4.64
N ASP A 114 -7.28 -29.51 -4.84
CA ASP A 114 -8.56 -30.20 -4.78
C ASP A 114 -8.74 -31.15 -5.98
N ASP A 115 -8.40 -30.69 -7.19
CA ASP A 115 -8.40 -31.50 -8.41
C ASP A 115 -7.46 -32.72 -8.28
N SER A 116 -6.28 -32.51 -7.68
CA SER A 116 -5.31 -33.58 -7.42
C SER A 116 -5.82 -34.62 -6.43
N GLY A 117 -6.51 -34.19 -5.37
CA GLY A 117 -7.15 -35.06 -4.39
C GLY A 117 -8.28 -35.89 -5.00
N ALA A 118 -9.16 -35.25 -5.78
CA ALA A 118 -10.26 -35.91 -6.47
C ALA A 118 -9.79 -37.01 -7.44
N LEU A 119 -8.69 -36.74 -8.16
CA LEU A 119 -8.06 -37.73 -9.05
C LEU A 119 -7.50 -38.93 -8.27
N TYR A 120 -6.87 -38.71 -7.12
CA TYR A 120 -6.38 -39.81 -6.27
C TYR A 120 -7.51 -40.73 -5.79
N TRP A 121 -8.62 -40.14 -5.32
CA TRP A 121 -9.79 -40.91 -4.89
C TRP A 121 -10.46 -41.68 -6.03
N SER A 122 -10.40 -41.16 -7.26
CA SER A 122 -10.95 -41.84 -8.44
C SER A 122 -10.17 -43.09 -8.85
N GLN A 123 -8.88 -43.19 -8.50
CA GLN A 123 -8.05 -44.36 -8.81
C GLN A 123 -8.09 -45.45 -7.74
N LEU A 124 -8.66 -45.16 -6.56
CA LEU A 124 -8.83 -46.11 -5.47
C LEU A 124 -10.20 -46.83 -5.47
N ARG A 125 -11.09 -46.49 -6.40
CA ARG A 125 -12.40 -47.13 -6.63
C ARG A 125 -12.33 -48.03 -7.85
#